data_AF-B2AQ02-F1
#
_entry.id   AF-B2AQ02-F1
#
_cell.length_a   1.000
_cell.length_b   1.000
_cell.length_c   1.000
_cell.angle_alpha   90.00
_cell.angle_beta   90.00
_cell.angle_gamma   90.00
#
_symmetry.space_group_name_H-M   'P 1'
#
loop_
_entity.id
_entity.type
_entity.pdbx_description
1 polymer ?
#
loop_
_entity_poly.entity_id
_entity_poly.type
_entity_poly.pdbx_seq_one_letter_code
_entity_poly.pdbx_strand_id
1 'polypeptide(L)'
;MNSMEPDMRPPDIQWPPNTGGSIDDWALIGKTSLSYAGPFSLNTSVPLTKFSGQVLHGPVTTASIPRFVGQIQRRNYTVIEQDGEVYLTISVITTLAGARSEIWWKRIVKG
;
A
#
# COMPACT_ATOMS: atom_id res chain seq x y z
N MET A 1 0.11 -14.96 -3.72
CA MET A 1 -0.73 -13.78 -4.03
C MET A 1 -1.98 -14.28 -4.71
N ASN A 2 -3.13 -13.67 -4.46
CA ASN A 2 -4.40 -14.06 -5.08
C ASN A 2 -5.17 -12.80 -5.49
N SER A 3 -5.97 -12.90 -6.54
CA SER A 3 -6.88 -11.83 -6.95
C SER A 3 -7.99 -11.64 -5.90
N MET A 4 -8.24 -10.38 -5.54
CA MET A 4 -9.40 -10.01 -4.73
C MET A 4 -10.70 -10.04 -5.53
N GLU A 5 -10.63 -10.12 -6.86
CA GLU A 5 -11.77 -10.26 -7.77
C GLU A 5 -11.93 -11.74 -8.16
N PRO A 6 -12.95 -12.46 -7.66
CA PRO A 6 -13.07 -13.90 -7.89
C PRO A 6 -13.05 -14.31 -9.36
N ASP A 7 -13.67 -13.50 -10.23
CA ASP A 7 -13.78 -13.75 -11.67
C ASP A 7 -12.45 -13.55 -12.42
N MET A 8 -11.44 -12.96 -11.75
CA MET A 8 -10.11 -12.69 -12.30
C MET A 8 -9.05 -13.68 -11.77
N ARG A 9 -9.49 -14.82 -11.24
CA ARG A 9 -8.62 -15.92 -10.76
C ARG A 9 -8.47 -16.98 -11.86
N PRO A 10 -7.30 -17.07 -12.52
CA PRO A 10 -7.05 -18.09 -13.53
C PRO A 10 -7.17 -19.51 -12.91
N PRO A 11 -7.93 -20.43 -13.54
CA PRO A 11 -8.21 -21.75 -12.96
C PRO A 11 -6.97 -22.65 -12.89
N ASP A 12 -5.98 -22.42 -13.75
CA ASP A 12 -4.82 -23.30 -13.92
C ASP A 12 -3.62 -22.91 -13.02
N ILE A 13 -3.73 -21.80 -12.27
CA ILE A 13 -2.72 -21.39 -11.29
C ILE A 13 -2.88 -22.19 -10.00
N GLN A 14 -1.84 -22.94 -9.63
CA GLN A 14 -1.81 -23.76 -8.43
C GLN A 14 -0.42 -23.76 -7.74
N TRP A 15 -0.38 -24.28 -6.51
CA TRP A 15 0.86 -24.60 -5.81
C TRP A 15 0.91 -26.09 -5.41
N PRO A 16 1.99 -26.83 -5.70
CA PRO A 16 3.21 -26.40 -6.38
C PRO A 16 2.96 -25.98 -7.84
N PRO A 17 3.77 -25.08 -8.42
CA PRO A 17 3.55 -24.56 -9.76
C PRO A 17 3.55 -25.70 -10.77
N ASN A 18 2.49 -25.81 -11.57
CA ASN A 18 2.51 -26.62 -12.78
C ASN A 18 3.11 -25.79 -13.93
N THR A 19 3.36 -26.43 -15.06
CA THR A 19 3.78 -25.75 -16.29
C THR A 19 2.61 -25.06 -17.03
N GLY A 20 1.40 -25.05 -16.45
CA GLY A 20 0.18 -24.54 -17.09
C GLY A 20 -0.08 -23.06 -16.87
N GLY A 21 0.40 -22.46 -15.76
CA GLY A 21 0.21 -21.04 -15.49
C GLY A 21 1.09 -20.15 -16.39
N SER A 22 0.48 -19.33 -17.25
CA SER A 22 1.20 -18.38 -18.10
C SER A 22 1.67 -17.15 -17.30
N ILE A 23 2.61 -16.38 -17.86
CA ILE A 23 3.02 -15.08 -17.27
C ILE A 23 1.83 -14.11 -17.22
N ASP A 24 0.95 -14.16 -18.23
CA ASP A 24 -0.22 -13.29 -18.32
C ASP A 24 -1.23 -13.56 -17.20
N ASP A 25 -1.39 -14.83 -16.81
CA ASP A 25 -2.24 -15.24 -15.68
C ASP A 25 -1.73 -14.68 -14.34
N TRP A 26 -0.42 -14.74 -14.11
CA TRP A 26 0.19 -14.13 -12.92
C TRP A 26 0.09 -12.60 -12.93
N ALA A 27 0.20 -11.98 -14.10
CA ALA A 27 0.01 -10.54 -14.25
C ALA A 27 -1.44 -10.12 -13.93
N LEU A 28 -2.43 -10.93 -14.33
CA LEU A 28 -3.85 -10.70 -14.02
C LEU A 28 -4.11 -10.74 -12.52
N ILE A 29 -3.55 -11.74 -11.83
CA ILE A 29 -3.59 -11.82 -10.36
C ILE A 29 -2.94 -10.58 -9.74
N GLY A 30 -1.79 -10.14 -10.24
CA GLY A 30 -1.07 -8.98 -9.72
C GLY A 30 -1.89 -7.68 -9.77
N LYS A 31 -2.66 -7.46 -10.84
CA LYS A 31 -3.51 -6.26 -11.02
C LYS A 31 -4.59 -6.10 -9.95
N THR A 32 -5.02 -7.21 -9.38
CA THR A 32 -6.16 -7.31 -8.47
C THR A 32 -5.75 -7.84 -7.10
N SER A 33 -4.45 -8.04 -6.88
CA SER A 33 -3.92 -8.45 -5.58
C SER A 33 -3.87 -7.26 -4.64
N LEU A 34 -4.38 -7.45 -3.43
CA LEU A 34 -4.28 -6.48 -2.36
C LEU A 34 -3.12 -6.84 -1.43
N SER A 35 -2.11 -5.98 -1.37
CA SER A 35 -0.95 -6.21 -0.51
C SER A 35 -1.29 -6.04 0.98
N TYR A 36 -2.18 -5.10 1.32
CA TYR A 36 -2.66 -4.90 2.69
C TYR A 36 -3.86 -3.95 2.71
N ALA A 37 -4.65 -3.99 3.78
CA ALA A 37 -5.71 -3.01 4.03
C ALA A 37 -5.98 -2.81 5.53
N GLY A 38 -6.51 -1.64 5.86
CA GLY A 38 -6.99 -1.28 7.19
C GLY A 38 -7.70 0.09 7.14
N PRO A 39 -8.40 0.48 8.20
CA PRO A 39 -8.90 1.84 8.31
C PRO A 39 -7.74 2.81 8.48
N PHE A 40 -7.87 4.04 7.98
CA PHE A 40 -6.88 5.09 8.22
C PHE A 40 -7.50 6.28 8.97
N SER A 41 -6.67 6.96 9.75
CA SER A 41 -7.01 8.20 10.42
C SER A 41 -5.79 9.11 10.54
N LEU A 42 -6.02 10.41 10.75
CA LEU A 42 -4.95 11.35 11.07
C LEU A 42 -4.64 11.29 12.56
N ASN A 43 -3.36 11.28 12.92
CA ASN A 43 -2.93 11.37 14.30
C ASN A 43 -3.03 12.83 14.78
N THR A 44 -4.07 13.15 15.53
CA THR A 44 -4.29 14.50 16.08
C THR A 44 -3.44 14.81 17.31
N SER A 45 -2.68 13.83 17.82
CA SER A 45 -1.78 14.01 18.97
C SER A 45 -0.40 14.55 18.59
N VAL A 46 -0.14 14.79 17.30
CA VAL A 46 1.07 15.43 16.79
C VAL A 46 0.69 16.66 15.96
N PRO A 47 1.61 17.62 15.72
CA PRO A 47 1.32 18.75 14.84
C PRO A 47 0.80 18.27 13.48
N LEU A 48 -0.38 18.78 13.12
CA LEU A 48 -1.12 18.40 11.93
C LEU A 48 -1.47 19.65 11.13
N THR A 49 -1.14 19.65 9.84
CA THR A 49 -1.52 20.69 8.90
C THR A 49 -2.13 20.07 7.65
N LYS A 50 -2.65 20.91 6.73
CA LYS A 50 -3.07 20.47 5.39
C LYS A 50 -1.93 19.74 4.65
N PHE A 51 -0.68 20.13 4.90
CA PHE A 51 0.48 19.70 4.13
C PHE A 51 1.38 18.70 4.84
N SER A 52 1.20 18.46 6.14
CA SER A 52 2.08 17.57 6.89
C SER A 52 1.41 17.04 8.14
N GLY A 53 1.84 15.85 8.55
CA GLY A 53 1.36 15.24 9.78
C GLY A 53 1.74 13.77 9.85
N GLN A 54 0.94 13.00 10.59
CA GLN A 54 1.10 11.56 10.69
C GLN A 54 -0.23 10.86 10.45
N VAL A 55 -0.21 9.85 9.59
CA VAL A 55 -1.34 8.94 9.38
C VAL A 55 -1.15 7.70 10.25
N LEU A 56 -2.25 7.26 10.85
CA LEU A 56 -2.40 5.96 11.50
C LEU A 56 -3.16 5.06 10.53
N HIS A 57 -2.56 3.94 10.16
CA HIS A 57 -3.21 2.98 9.27
C HIS A 57 -3.30 1.62 9.96
N GLY A 58 -4.52 1.21 10.26
CA GLY A 58 -4.85 -0.01 10.99
C GLY A 58 -5.82 0.23 12.15
N PRO A 59 -6.19 -0.82 12.91
CA PRO A 59 -5.64 -2.18 12.85
C PRO A 59 -5.76 -2.80 11.45
N VAL A 60 -4.62 -3.25 10.90
CA VAL A 60 -4.59 -3.80 9.54
C VAL A 60 -5.38 -5.12 9.51
N THR A 61 -6.37 -5.21 8.62
CA THR A 61 -7.27 -6.37 8.49
C THR A 61 -6.64 -7.49 7.65
N THR A 62 -5.82 -7.13 6.67
CA THR A 62 -5.07 -8.06 5.83
C THR A 62 -3.72 -7.47 5.46
N ALA A 63 -2.68 -8.31 5.38
CA ALA A 63 -1.35 -7.91 4.92
C ALA A 63 -0.58 -9.10 4.35
N SER A 64 0.22 -8.83 3.31
CA SER A 64 1.18 -9.78 2.74
C SER A 64 2.29 -10.16 3.71
N ILE A 65 2.56 -9.31 4.70
CA ILE A 65 3.44 -9.60 5.83
C ILE A 65 2.56 -9.95 7.04
N PRO A 66 2.44 -11.24 7.43
CA PRO A 66 1.45 -11.68 8.41
C PRO A 66 1.54 -10.95 9.76
N ARG A 67 2.76 -10.62 10.21
CA ARG A 67 2.98 -9.91 11.49
C ARG A 67 2.35 -8.52 11.56
N PHE A 68 1.96 -7.94 10.42
CA PHE A 68 1.32 -6.62 10.38
C PHE A 68 -0.18 -6.68 10.63
N VAL A 69 -0.82 -7.85 10.50
CA VAL A 69 -2.25 -7.99 10.80
C VAL A 69 -2.51 -7.63 12.27
N GLY A 70 -3.54 -6.82 12.50
CA GLY A 70 -3.89 -6.29 13.83
C GLY A 70 -3.04 -5.10 14.29
N GLN A 71 -1.94 -4.78 13.61
CA GLN A 71 -1.06 -3.67 14.00
C GLN A 71 -1.53 -2.32 13.44
N ILE A 72 -1.16 -1.24 14.12
CA ILE A 72 -1.31 0.14 13.64
C ILE A 72 0.02 0.63 13.08
N GLN A 73 0.05 0.93 11.79
CA GLN A 73 1.19 1.52 11.10
C GLN A 73 1.16 3.05 11.26
N ARG A 74 2.20 3.61 11.88
CA ARG A 74 2.38 5.06 12.03
C ARG A 74 3.31 5.57 10.94
N ARG A 75 2.89 6.60 10.21
CA ARG A 75 3.61 7.08 9.02
C ARG A 75 3.53 8.59 8.93
N ASN A 76 4.68 9.26 8.91
CA ASN A 76 4.72 10.69 8.67
C ASN A 76 4.50 10.96 7.19
N TYR A 77 3.66 11.96 6.89
CA TYR A 77 3.36 12.35 5.52
C TYR A 77 3.65 13.82 5.27
N THR A 78 3.91 14.13 4.00
CA THR A 78 3.95 15.49 3.47
C THR A 78 3.15 15.53 2.15
N VAL A 79 2.35 16.57 1.96
CA VAL A 79 1.67 16.88 0.70
C VAL A 79 2.42 18.01 0.03
N ILE A 80 2.76 17.81 -1.25
CA ILE A 80 3.52 18.74 -2.07
C ILE A 80 2.63 19.16 -3.23
N GLU A 81 2.35 20.45 -3.35
CA GLU A 81 1.66 21.04 -4.50
C GLU A 81 2.72 21.72 -5.38
N GLN A 82 2.90 21.25 -6.61
CA GLN A 82 3.93 21.75 -7.53
C GLN A 82 3.42 21.67 -8.98
N ASP A 83 3.58 22.73 -9.75
CA ASP A 83 3.21 22.79 -11.18
C ASP A 83 1.75 22.39 -11.46
N GLY A 84 0.84 22.75 -10.54
CA GLY A 84 -0.58 22.37 -10.60
C GLY A 84 -0.89 20.93 -10.20
N GLU A 85 0.14 20.14 -9.91
CA GLU A 85 0.05 18.75 -9.49
C GLU A 85 0.13 18.61 -7.97
N VAL A 86 -0.41 17.50 -7.45
CA VAL A 86 -0.38 17.21 -6.01
C VAL A 86 0.22 15.84 -5.77
N TYR A 87 1.25 15.81 -4.93
CA TYR A 87 1.96 14.62 -4.52
C TYR A 87 1.81 14.40 -3.02
N LEU A 88 1.73 13.15 -2.61
CA LEU A 88 1.84 12.69 -1.24
C LEU A 88 3.16 11.95 -1.11
N THR A 89 3.98 12.30 -0.12
CA THR A 89 5.12 11.48 0.30
C THR A 89 4.85 10.92 1.69
N ILE A 90 5.17 9.64 1.87
CA ILE A 90 5.20 8.98 3.18
C ILE A 90 6.62 8.51 3.42
N SER A 91 7.20 8.99 4.53
CA SER A 91 8.52 8.57 4.97
C SER A 91 8.45 7.42 5.97
N VAL A 92 9.33 6.44 5.79
CA VAL A 92 9.63 5.39 6.76
C VAL A 92 11.10 5.48 7.10
N ILE A 93 11.42 5.81 8.35
CA ILE A 93 12.78 5.67 8.85
C ILE A 93 12.98 4.19 9.16
N THR A 94 13.87 3.54 8.42
CA THR A 94 14.23 2.15 8.69
C THR A 94 15.34 2.10 9.73
N THR A 95 15.29 1.11 10.61
CA THR A 95 16.32 0.92 11.64
C THR A 95 17.63 0.37 11.08
N LEU A 96 17.65 -0.11 9.83
CA LEU A 96 18.88 -0.47 9.15
C LEU A 96 19.58 0.82 8.66
N ALA A 97 20.68 1.16 9.32
CA ALA A 97 21.62 2.22 8.91
C ALA A 97 21.04 3.66 8.82
N GLY A 98 19.90 3.94 9.45
CA GLY A 98 19.27 5.27 9.39
C GLY A 98 18.74 5.64 8.01
N ALA A 99 18.60 4.66 7.11
CA ALA A 99 18.11 4.90 5.77
C ALA A 99 16.62 5.32 5.82
N ARG A 100 16.36 6.51 5.30
CA ARG A 100 15.00 7.02 5.06
C ARG A 100 14.52 6.47 3.73
N SER A 101 13.46 5.66 3.78
CA SER A 101 12.74 5.24 2.59
C SER A 101 11.53 6.14 2.42
N GLU A 102 11.30 6.61 1.20
CA GLU A 102 10.15 7.44 0.86
C GLU A 102 9.34 6.77 -0.23
N ILE A 103 8.02 6.83 -0.07
CA ILE A 103 7.09 6.41 -1.11
C ILE A 103 6.32 7.65 -1.54
N TRP A 104 6.17 7.81 -2.85
CA TRP A 104 5.53 8.95 -3.47
C TRP A 104 4.28 8.51 -4.22
N TRP A 105 3.19 9.25 -4.05
CA TRP A 105 1.94 9.08 -4.78
C TRP A 105 1.56 10.38 -5.46
N LYS A 106 1.15 10.31 -6.73
CA LYS A 106 0.51 11.42 -7.43
C LYS A 106 -1.00 11.34 -7.22
N ARG A 107 -1.64 12.47 -6.92
CA ARG A 107 -3.11 12.57 -6.86
C ARG A 107 -3.69 12.25 -8.23
N ILE A 108 -4.59 11.27 -8.29
CA ILE A 108 -5.38 10.99 -9.48
C ILE A 108 -6.61 11.90 -9.44
N VAL A 109 -6.78 12.72 -10.47
CA VAL A 109 -8.02 13.49 -10.68
C VAL A 109 -8.92 12.61 -11.55
N LYS A 110 -10.05 12.15 -11.01
CA LYS A 110 -11.09 11.55 -11.84
C LYS A 110 -11.75 12.68 -12.63
N GLY A 111 -11.66 12.60 -13.96
CA GLY A 111 -12.43 13.46 -14.87
C GLY A 111 -13.92 13.16 -14.83
#